data_AF-A0A9Q1FKI6-F1
#
_entry.id   AF-A0A9Q1FKI6-F1
#
_cell.length_a   1.000
_cell.length_b   1.000
_cell.length_c   1.000
_cell.angle_alpha   90.00
_cell.angle_beta   90.00
_cell.angle_gamma   90.00
#
_symmetry.space_group_name_H-M   'P 1'
#
loop_
_entity.id
_entity.type
_entity.pdbx_description
1 polymer ?
#
loop_
_entity_poly.entity_id
_entity_poly.type
_entity_poly.pdbx_seq_one_letter_code
_entity_poly.pdbx_strand_id
1 'polypeptide(L)'
;MATDPPRETVVENPGETKKMEPRVNEKKCSWASYMTNSPTVIVMIGLPARGKTYMSKKLTRYLNWIGVPTKVFNLGVYRREAVKSYKSYDFFRHDNREAMKIRKQCALVALQDVKSYVNEEGGQIAVFDATNTTRERRDLILDFVKENAYKVFFVESVCDDPEVIAANILEVKVSSPDYPERHRERVMADFLKRIECYKVTYQPLDPDEYDKDTSFIKVINVGQRFLVNRVQDYIQSKIVYYLMNIHVHSHSIYLCRHGESEHNVQGRIGGDCELSPHGKQFAHALRGFVEEQRLRDLKVWTSQLRRTIQTAEELGVPYEQWKILNEIDAGVCEEMTYKMIQDTFPEEFALRDQDKYHYRYPGGESYQDLVQRLEPVIMELERQGNVLVICHQAVMRCLLAYFLDKSADDLPYLKCPLHTVLKLTPVAYGCKVEMFYLNVEAVNTHRDRPLDNIRNHAAPILLRRNSYTPLSSYDQVKRPRLYSAGNWLPHAPSPSALLFPEGPEGALLQQSQESLCEGIDCDSPEDSADYVHF
;
A
#
# COMPACT_ATOMS: atom_id res chain seq x y z
N MET A 1 -40.15 -55.86 -49.23
CA MET A 1 -41.35 -55.12 -48.75
C MET A 1 -41.73 -55.72 -47.42
N ALA A 2 -41.75 -54.90 -46.36
CA ALA A 2 -42.49 -55.02 -45.08
C ALA A 2 -42.30 -56.35 -44.29
N THR A 3 -42.19 -56.43 -42.96
CA THR A 3 -42.55 -55.63 -41.80
C THR A 3 -41.77 -56.23 -40.61
N ASP A 4 -41.47 -55.48 -39.55
CA ASP A 4 -41.65 -55.93 -38.16
C ASP A 4 -41.35 -54.81 -37.14
N PRO A 5 -41.88 -54.90 -35.90
CA PRO A 5 -42.60 -53.81 -35.21
C PRO A 5 -41.70 -52.89 -34.36
N PRO A 6 -42.20 -51.70 -33.94
CA PRO A 6 -41.38 -50.69 -33.27
C PRO A 6 -41.20 -51.04 -31.78
N ARG A 7 -39.94 -51.15 -31.34
CA ARG A 7 -39.56 -51.18 -29.93
C ARG A 7 -39.34 -49.76 -29.43
N GLU A 8 -40.00 -49.44 -28.32
CA GLU A 8 -39.94 -48.17 -27.60
C GLU A 8 -38.51 -47.83 -27.17
N THR A 9 -38.06 -46.64 -27.54
CA THR A 9 -36.80 -46.02 -27.15
C THR A 9 -36.96 -45.32 -25.80
N VAL A 10 -36.22 -45.78 -24.80
CA VAL A 10 -36.03 -45.12 -23.51
C VAL A 10 -35.22 -43.84 -23.73
N VAL A 11 -35.83 -42.70 -23.45
CA VAL A 11 -35.17 -41.39 -23.39
C VAL A 11 -34.86 -41.10 -21.92
N GLU A 12 -33.60 -41.21 -21.52
CA GLU A 12 -33.12 -40.72 -20.22
C GLU A 12 -32.72 -39.24 -20.33
N ASN A 13 -33.35 -38.42 -19.49
CA ASN A 13 -33.08 -36.99 -19.33
C ASN A 13 -31.79 -36.76 -18.49
N PRO A 14 -30.97 -35.74 -18.81
CA PRO A 14 -29.75 -35.42 -18.08
C PRO A 14 -30.06 -34.52 -16.87
N GLY A 15 -29.73 -34.97 -15.66
CA GLY A 15 -30.06 -34.22 -14.45
C GLY A 15 -29.34 -34.66 -13.19
N GLU A 16 -28.01 -34.85 -13.24
CA GLU A 16 -27.20 -34.96 -12.03
C GLU A 16 -26.54 -33.62 -11.68
N THR A 17 -27.12 -32.99 -10.67
CA THR A 17 -26.54 -31.82 -9.97
C THR A 17 -25.32 -32.29 -9.18
N LYS A 18 -24.12 -32.06 -9.74
CA LYS A 18 -22.85 -32.18 -9.01
C LYS A 18 -22.86 -31.23 -7.81
N LYS A 19 -23.03 -31.79 -6.61
CA LYS A 19 -22.68 -31.13 -5.35
C LYS A 19 -21.21 -30.71 -5.41
N MET A 20 -20.98 -29.41 -5.38
CA MET A 20 -19.66 -28.81 -5.36
C MET A 20 -19.10 -28.98 -3.94
N GLU A 21 -18.13 -29.87 -3.77
CA GLU A 21 -17.35 -30.00 -2.55
C GLU A 21 -16.55 -28.70 -2.30
N PRO A 22 -16.44 -28.22 -1.05
CA PRO A 22 -15.65 -27.03 -0.74
C PRO A 22 -14.18 -27.35 -1.02
N ARG A 23 -13.56 -26.55 -1.90
CA ARG A 23 -12.14 -26.68 -2.22
C ARG A 23 -11.32 -26.44 -0.95
N VAL A 24 -10.75 -27.52 -0.44
CA VAL A 24 -9.75 -27.50 0.63
C VAL A 24 -8.54 -26.71 0.12
N ASN A 25 -8.18 -25.66 0.86
CA ASN A 25 -6.99 -24.80 0.71
C ASN A 25 -7.08 -23.63 -0.29
N GLU A 26 -8.06 -22.73 -0.13
CA GLU A 26 -7.93 -21.36 -0.64
C GLU A 26 -6.80 -20.66 0.14
N LYS A 27 -5.74 -20.24 -0.56
CA LYS A 27 -4.69 -19.40 0.04
C LYS A 27 -5.35 -18.11 0.53
N LYS A 28 -5.30 -17.85 1.84
CA LYS A 28 -5.67 -16.56 2.45
C LYS A 28 -4.81 -15.48 1.79
N CYS A 29 -5.36 -14.74 0.83
CA CYS A 29 -4.63 -13.72 0.08
C CYS A 29 -5.47 -12.44 0.01
N SER A 30 -4.82 -11.28 -0.07
CA SER A 30 -5.53 -10.02 -0.22
C SER A 30 -6.15 -9.90 -1.60
N TRP A 31 -7.11 -8.98 -1.78
CA TRP A 31 -7.69 -8.71 -3.09
C TRP A 31 -6.65 -8.37 -4.15
N ALA A 32 -5.64 -7.56 -3.79
CA ALA A 32 -4.57 -7.20 -4.71
C ALA A 32 -3.70 -8.40 -5.10
N SER A 33 -3.43 -9.30 -4.14
CA SER A 33 -2.70 -10.54 -4.39
C SER A 33 -3.50 -11.52 -5.25
N TYR A 34 -4.80 -11.64 -4.99
CA TYR A 34 -5.72 -12.46 -5.79
C TYR A 34 -5.76 -12.02 -7.26
N MET A 35 -5.69 -10.71 -7.51
CA MET A 35 -5.65 -10.14 -8.87
C MET A 35 -4.29 -10.26 -9.57
N THR A 36 -3.24 -10.74 -8.89
CA THR A 36 -1.90 -10.86 -9.46
C THR A 36 -1.73 -12.25 -10.10
N ASN A 37 -2.04 -12.35 -11.40
CA ASN A 37 -2.12 -13.62 -12.12
C ASN A 37 -0.77 -14.25 -12.51
N SER A 38 0.25 -13.43 -12.77
CA SER A 38 1.60 -13.89 -13.11
C SER A 38 2.63 -13.05 -12.37
N PRO A 39 3.74 -13.63 -11.89
CA PRO A 39 4.76 -12.87 -11.22
C PRO A 39 5.31 -11.75 -12.11
N THR A 40 5.59 -10.59 -11.52
CA THR A 40 6.02 -9.40 -12.24
C THR A 40 7.39 -8.94 -11.77
N VAL A 41 8.31 -8.71 -12.70
CA VAL A 41 9.60 -8.07 -12.42
C VAL A 41 9.49 -6.59 -12.74
N ILE A 42 9.56 -5.75 -11.71
CA ILE A 42 9.64 -4.29 -11.85
C ILE A 42 11.10 -3.92 -12.06
N VAL A 43 11.43 -3.29 -13.19
CA VAL A 43 12.82 -2.99 -13.54
C VAL A 43 13.03 -1.48 -13.47
N MET A 44 13.84 -1.05 -12.50
CA MET A 44 14.16 0.37 -12.34
C MET A 44 15.15 0.81 -13.42
N ILE A 45 14.94 1.99 -14.00
CA ILE A 45 15.84 2.61 -15.00
C ILE A 45 16.16 4.03 -14.59
N GLY A 46 17.39 4.46 -14.86
CA GLY A 46 17.78 5.86 -14.81
C GLY A 46 19.19 6.07 -14.24
N LEU A 47 19.67 7.30 -14.37
CA LEU A 47 20.99 7.70 -13.87
C LEU A 47 21.10 7.61 -12.34
N PRO A 48 22.31 7.52 -11.77
CA PRO A 48 22.51 7.61 -10.32
C PRO A 48 21.91 8.90 -9.71
N ALA A 49 21.53 8.87 -8.44
CA ALA A 49 20.88 9.98 -7.72
C ALA A 49 19.57 10.51 -8.36
N ARG A 50 18.75 9.58 -8.88
CA ARG A 50 17.41 9.84 -9.44
C ARG A 50 16.28 9.21 -8.63
N GLY A 51 16.47 8.97 -7.33
CA GLY A 51 15.40 8.42 -6.48
C GLY A 51 15.00 6.95 -6.74
N LYS A 52 15.69 6.19 -7.60
CA LYS A 52 15.34 4.78 -7.89
C LYS A 52 15.17 3.91 -6.65
N THR A 53 16.18 3.88 -5.77
CA THR A 53 16.14 3.09 -4.53
C THR A 53 15.04 3.57 -3.58
N TYR A 54 14.76 4.87 -3.56
CA TYR A 54 13.66 5.44 -2.78
C TYR A 54 12.31 4.93 -3.28
N MET A 55 12.03 5.07 -4.59
CA MET A 55 10.80 4.56 -5.19
C MET A 55 10.69 3.04 -5.05
N SER A 56 11.78 2.30 -5.23
CA SER A 56 11.80 0.84 -5.10
C SER A 56 11.34 0.40 -3.70
N LYS A 57 11.85 1.04 -2.66
CA LYS A 57 11.51 0.73 -1.27
C LYS A 57 10.09 1.17 -0.92
N LYS A 58 9.70 2.40 -1.27
CA LYS A 58 8.33 2.91 -1.04
C LYS A 58 7.29 2.02 -1.74
N LEU A 59 7.52 1.71 -3.01
CA LEU A 59 6.65 0.85 -3.81
C LEU A 59 6.57 -0.56 -3.21
N THR A 60 7.69 -1.14 -2.81
CA THR A 60 7.71 -2.46 -2.16
C THR A 60 6.94 -2.46 -0.83
N ARG A 61 7.11 -1.42 -0.02
CA ARG A 61 6.38 -1.24 1.24
C ARG A 61 4.87 -1.14 1.01
N TYR A 62 4.46 -0.34 0.02
CA TYR A 62 3.06 -0.23 -0.38
C TYR A 62 2.48 -1.55 -0.86
N LEU A 63 3.17 -2.24 -1.78
CA LEU A 63 2.71 -3.52 -2.33
C LEU A 63 2.59 -4.60 -1.25
N ASN A 64 3.57 -4.71 -0.34
CA ASN A 64 3.48 -5.62 0.79
C ASN A 64 2.35 -5.24 1.75
N TRP A 65 2.14 -3.95 2.00
CA TRP A 65 1.07 -3.48 2.89
C TRP A 65 -0.32 -3.82 2.34
N ILE A 66 -0.57 -3.67 1.03
CA ILE A 66 -1.81 -4.15 0.39
C ILE A 66 -1.87 -5.68 0.22
N GLY A 67 -0.86 -6.41 0.70
CA GLY A 67 -0.81 -7.86 0.76
C GLY A 67 -0.23 -8.57 -0.48
N VAL A 68 0.49 -7.85 -1.35
CA VAL A 68 1.19 -8.42 -2.52
C VAL A 68 2.66 -8.68 -2.15
N PRO A 69 3.10 -9.94 -2.01
CA PRO A 69 4.47 -10.27 -1.61
C PRO A 69 5.50 -9.70 -2.59
N THR A 70 6.26 -8.72 -2.12
CA THR A 70 7.20 -7.94 -2.93
C THR A 70 8.58 -7.83 -2.27
N LYS A 71 9.66 -7.98 -3.05
CA LYS A 71 11.05 -7.88 -2.57
C LYS A 71 11.92 -7.04 -3.49
N VAL A 72 12.80 -6.22 -2.91
CA VAL A 72 13.78 -5.41 -3.67
C VAL A 72 15.10 -6.15 -3.81
N PHE A 73 15.62 -6.19 -5.02
CA PHE A 73 16.94 -6.71 -5.38
C PHE A 73 17.84 -5.55 -5.79
N ASN A 74 18.59 -5.00 -4.83
CA ASN A 74 19.43 -3.82 -5.05
C ASN A 74 20.82 -4.21 -5.53
N LEU A 75 21.13 -3.98 -6.81
CA LEU A 75 22.42 -4.35 -7.40
C LEU A 75 23.63 -3.66 -6.76
N GLY A 76 23.41 -2.53 -6.10
CA GLY A 76 24.44 -1.85 -5.31
C GLY A 76 24.94 -2.69 -4.13
N VAL A 77 24.07 -3.49 -3.51
CA VAL A 77 24.38 -4.42 -2.42
C VAL A 77 25.22 -5.59 -2.96
N TYR A 78 24.73 -6.32 -3.96
CA TYR A 78 25.45 -7.41 -4.63
C TYR A 78 26.86 -7.00 -5.07
N ARG A 79 26.98 -5.82 -5.70
CA ARG A 79 28.28 -5.30 -6.13
C ARG A 79 29.19 -4.98 -4.93
N ARG A 80 28.68 -4.44 -3.83
CA ARG A 80 29.51 -4.16 -2.63
C ARG A 80 30.04 -5.44 -2.01
N GLU A 81 29.22 -6.49 -1.95
CA GLU A 81 29.63 -7.80 -1.44
C GLU A 81 30.70 -8.45 -2.33
N ALA A 82 30.55 -8.33 -3.65
CA ALA A 82 31.51 -8.88 -4.61
C ALA A 82 32.87 -8.16 -4.62
N VAL A 83 32.89 -6.82 -4.49
CA VAL A 83 34.10 -6.01 -4.70
C VAL A 83 34.76 -5.57 -3.38
N LYS A 84 34.06 -5.67 -2.24
CA LYS A 84 34.45 -5.26 -0.87
C LYS A 84 34.82 -3.77 -0.69
N SER A 85 35.60 -3.17 -1.59
CA SER A 85 35.77 -1.71 -1.71
C SER A 85 36.25 -1.34 -3.11
N TYR A 86 35.79 -0.21 -3.64
CA TYR A 86 36.36 0.42 -4.84
C TYR A 86 36.61 1.89 -4.52
N LYS A 87 37.69 2.45 -5.10
CA LYS A 87 38.25 3.74 -4.65
C LYS A 87 37.60 4.97 -5.28
N SER A 88 36.98 4.85 -6.46
CA SER A 88 36.66 5.99 -7.33
C SER A 88 35.58 5.65 -8.36
N TYR A 89 35.03 6.70 -8.99
CA TYR A 89 34.19 6.65 -10.18
C TYR A 89 34.76 5.82 -11.34
N ASP A 90 36.09 5.60 -11.39
CA ASP A 90 36.78 4.81 -12.42
C ASP A 90 36.25 3.37 -12.57
N PHE A 91 35.70 2.79 -11.49
CA PHE A 91 35.02 1.50 -11.55
C PHE A 91 33.77 1.51 -12.45
N PHE A 92 33.16 2.68 -12.66
CA PHE A 92 31.91 2.80 -13.41
C PHE A 92 32.08 3.16 -14.88
N ARG A 93 33.31 3.46 -15.32
CA ARG A 93 33.57 3.77 -16.72
C ARG A 93 33.15 2.62 -17.64
N HIS A 94 32.67 2.95 -18.83
CA HIS A 94 32.18 1.97 -19.80
C HIS A 94 33.33 1.21 -20.49
N ASP A 95 34.52 1.81 -20.56
CA ASP A 95 35.74 1.22 -21.12
C ASP A 95 36.48 0.29 -20.13
N ASN A 96 36.09 0.31 -18.85
CA ASN A 96 36.61 -0.60 -17.84
C ASN A 96 36.00 -2.01 -18.00
N ARG A 97 36.63 -2.85 -18.83
CA ARG A 97 36.15 -4.20 -19.16
C ARG A 97 36.01 -5.11 -17.94
N GLU A 98 36.95 -5.06 -16.99
CA GLU A 98 36.90 -5.87 -15.77
C GLU A 98 35.71 -5.49 -14.89
N ALA A 99 35.53 -4.19 -14.63
CA ALA A 99 34.41 -3.71 -13.84
C ALA A 99 33.06 -3.93 -14.54
N MET A 100 33.00 -3.84 -15.87
CA MET A 100 31.82 -4.21 -16.66
C MET A 100 31.47 -5.69 -16.49
N LYS A 101 32.47 -6.59 -16.54
CA LYS A 101 32.28 -8.03 -16.32
C LYS A 101 31.75 -8.31 -14.90
N ILE A 102 32.33 -7.68 -13.88
CA ILE A 102 31.88 -7.81 -12.49
C ILE A 102 30.43 -7.32 -12.33
N ARG A 103 30.10 -6.12 -12.86
CA ARG A 103 28.75 -5.56 -12.80
C ARG A 103 27.72 -6.42 -13.53
N LYS A 104 28.10 -7.02 -14.67
CA LYS A 104 27.25 -7.97 -15.40
C LYS A 104 27.03 -9.24 -14.57
N GLN A 105 28.08 -9.79 -13.95
CA GLN A 105 27.95 -10.96 -13.08
C GLN A 105 27.04 -10.69 -11.88
N CYS A 106 27.16 -9.53 -11.23
CA CYS A 106 26.28 -9.14 -10.12
C CYS A 106 24.81 -9.09 -10.56
N ALA A 107 24.54 -8.62 -11.79
CA ALA A 107 23.19 -8.61 -12.34
C ALA A 107 22.63 -10.02 -12.54
N LEU A 108 23.44 -10.95 -13.06
CA LEU A 108 23.04 -12.34 -13.27
C LEU A 108 22.76 -13.07 -11.95
N VAL A 109 23.60 -12.85 -10.93
CA VAL A 109 23.37 -13.42 -9.59
C VAL A 109 22.06 -12.88 -9.00
N ALA A 110 21.82 -11.57 -9.08
CA ALA A 110 20.57 -11.00 -8.59
C ALA A 110 19.34 -11.50 -9.36
N LEU A 111 19.42 -11.73 -10.67
CA LEU A 111 18.33 -12.33 -11.44
C LEU A 111 18.07 -13.79 -11.04
N GLN A 112 19.11 -14.54 -10.67
CA GLN A 112 18.93 -15.88 -10.12
C GLN A 112 18.18 -15.83 -8.78
N ASP A 113 18.49 -14.88 -7.91
CA ASP A 113 17.77 -14.71 -6.65
C ASP A 113 16.32 -14.24 -6.88
N VAL A 114 16.07 -13.43 -7.92
CA VAL A 114 14.69 -13.09 -8.35
C VAL A 114 13.93 -14.36 -8.72
N LYS A 115 14.55 -15.26 -9.48
CA LYS A 115 13.94 -16.54 -9.86
C LYS A 115 13.60 -17.39 -8.65
N SER A 116 14.53 -17.54 -7.71
CA SER A 116 14.28 -18.32 -6.48
C SER A 116 13.21 -17.68 -5.60
N TYR A 117 13.20 -16.36 -5.45
CA TYR A 117 12.15 -15.67 -4.71
C TYR A 117 10.75 -15.91 -5.29
N VAL A 118 10.61 -15.80 -6.60
CA VAL A 118 9.33 -15.97 -7.28
C VAL A 118 8.88 -17.43 -7.29
N ASN A 119 9.78 -18.36 -7.62
CA ASN A 119 9.41 -19.76 -7.84
C ASN A 119 9.40 -20.59 -6.54
N GLU A 120 10.23 -20.25 -5.56
CA GLU A 120 10.47 -21.07 -4.36
C GLU A 120 9.94 -20.39 -3.09
N GLU A 121 10.09 -19.08 -2.94
CA GLU A 121 9.68 -18.33 -1.73
C GLU A 121 8.22 -17.83 -1.80
N GLY A 122 7.51 -18.03 -2.92
CA GLY A 122 6.13 -17.57 -3.10
C GLY A 122 5.98 -16.08 -3.38
N GLY A 123 7.05 -15.41 -3.81
CA GLY A 123 7.06 -14.01 -4.21
C GLY A 123 6.21 -13.74 -5.45
N GLN A 124 5.49 -12.61 -5.46
CA GLN A 124 4.67 -12.19 -6.61
C GLN A 124 5.32 -11.07 -7.41
N ILE A 125 6.03 -10.15 -6.74
CA ILE A 125 6.69 -9.03 -7.42
C ILE A 125 8.15 -8.92 -6.99
N ALA A 126 9.04 -8.85 -7.96
CA ALA A 126 10.45 -8.58 -7.73
C ALA A 126 10.83 -7.20 -8.26
N VAL A 127 11.33 -6.31 -7.40
CA VAL A 127 11.81 -4.98 -7.80
C VAL A 127 13.32 -5.03 -8.03
N PHE A 128 13.74 -5.00 -9.28
CA PHE A 128 15.13 -5.02 -9.70
C PHE A 128 15.71 -3.60 -9.74
N ASP A 129 16.31 -3.17 -8.62
CA ASP A 129 16.86 -1.82 -8.42
C ASP A 129 18.31 -1.72 -8.92
N ALA A 130 18.45 -1.22 -10.16
CA ALA A 130 19.72 -0.92 -10.80
C ALA A 130 19.58 0.28 -11.76
N THR A 131 20.67 0.67 -12.42
CA THR A 131 20.62 1.77 -13.40
C THR A 131 19.92 1.37 -14.70
N ASN A 132 20.19 0.15 -15.22
CA ASN A 132 19.60 -0.42 -16.43
C ASN A 132 19.51 0.57 -17.61
N THR A 133 20.53 1.41 -17.75
CA THR A 133 20.56 2.57 -18.66
C THR A 133 20.83 2.20 -20.12
N THR A 134 21.26 0.97 -20.43
CA THR A 134 21.55 0.52 -21.80
C THR A 134 20.48 -0.44 -22.30
N ARG A 135 20.19 -0.43 -23.61
CA ARG A 135 19.26 -1.38 -24.26
C ARG A 135 19.73 -2.83 -24.07
N GLU A 136 21.03 -3.10 -24.29
CA GLU A 136 21.63 -4.44 -24.08
C GLU A 136 21.33 -5.02 -22.68
N ARG A 137 21.37 -4.18 -21.63
CA ARG A 137 21.04 -4.65 -20.27
C ARG A 137 19.55 -4.96 -20.13
N ARG A 138 18.68 -4.16 -20.74
CA ARG A 138 17.23 -4.37 -20.70
C ARG A 138 16.84 -5.61 -21.49
N ASP A 139 17.44 -5.82 -22.65
CA ASP A 139 17.22 -7.02 -23.48
C ASP A 139 17.60 -8.29 -22.70
N LEU A 140 18.73 -8.29 -21.99
CA LEU A 140 19.12 -9.40 -21.11
C LEU A 140 18.06 -9.71 -20.03
N ILE A 141 17.44 -8.68 -19.46
CA ILE A 141 16.39 -8.84 -18.45
C ILE A 141 15.08 -9.33 -19.11
N LEU A 142 14.76 -8.83 -20.31
CA LEU A 142 13.59 -9.26 -21.08
C LEU A 142 13.70 -10.75 -21.47
N ASP A 143 14.87 -11.20 -21.90
CA ASP A 143 15.14 -12.60 -22.20
C ASP A 143 14.93 -13.48 -20.95
N PHE A 144 15.50 -13.08 -19.82
CA PHE A 144 15.30 -13.75 -18.53
C PHE A 144 13.80 -13.83 -18.14
N VAL A 145 13.07 -12.72 -18.26
CA VAL A 145 11.63 -12.66 -17.94
C VAL A 145 10.84 -13.61 -18.86
N LYS A 146 11.15 -13.61 -20.16
CA LYS A 146 10.51 -14.45 -21.17
C LYS A 146 10.77 -15.94 -20.91
N GLU A 147 12.00 -16.32 -20.61
CA GLU A 147 12.39 -17.70 -20.30
C GLU A 147 11.67 -18.27 -19.07
N ASN A 148 11.35 -17.42 -18.09
CA ASN A 148 10.69 -17.84 -16.85
C ASN A 148 9.18 -17.52 -16.83
N ALA A 149 8.60 -17.08 -17.96
CA ALA A 149 7.19 -16.70 -18.08
C ALA A 149 6.71 -15.67 -17.04
N TYR A 150 7.57 -14.71 -16.71
CA TYR A 150 7.22 -13.56 -15.87
C TYR A 150 6.68 -12.41 -16.72
N LYS A 151 6.03 -11.44 -16.08
CA LYS A 151 5.76 -10.12 -16.67
C LYS A 151 6.89 -9.16 -16.34
N VAL A 152 7.02 -8.10 -17.13
CA VAL A 152 7.96 -7.00 -16.87
C VAL A 152 7.22 -5.68 -16.84
N PHE A 153 7.61 -4.79 -15.93
CA PHE A 153 7.14 -3.41 -15.91
C PHE A 153 8.32 -2.48 -15.62
N PHE A 154 8.66 -1.59 -16.54
CA PHE A 154 9.79 -0.68 -16.34
C PHE A 154 9.36 0.60 -15.61
N VAL A 155 10.17 1.05 -14.66
CA VAL A 155 10.00 2.33 -13.97
C VAL A 155 11.26 3.15 -14.19
N GLU A 156 11.18 4.10 -15.12
CA GLU A 156 12.28 5.00 -15.44
C GLU A 156 12.15 6.32 -14.68
N SER A 157 13.21 6.70 -13.96
CA SER A 157 13.29 8.01 -13.30
C SER A 157 14.21 8.94 -14.06
N VAL A 158 13.62 10.00 -14.60
CA VAL A 158 14.31 11.06 -15.34
C VAL A 158 14.22 12.33 -14.53
N CYS A 159 15.36 12.96 -14.24
CA CYS A 159 15.38 14.26 -13.58
C CYS A 159 16.61 15.01 -14.08
N ASP A 160 16.38 16.22 -14.57
CA ASP A 160 17.45 17.07 -15.12
C ASP A 160 17.71 18.30 -14.25
N ASP A 161 16.92 18.47 -13.18
CA ASP A 161 17.01 19.55 -12.21
C ASP A 161 18.28 19.42 -11.32
N PRO A 162 19.27 20.31 -11.45
CA PRO A 162 20.51 20.24 -10.67
C PRO A 162 20.32 20.30 -9.16
N GLU A 163 19.33 21.04 -8.66
CA GLU A 163 19.10 21.23 -7.23
C GLU A 163 18.58 19.95 -6.59
N VAL A 164 17.61 19.30 -7.24
CA VAL A 164 17.09 17.99 -6.82
C VAL A 164 18.21 16.95 -6.80
N ILE A 165 19.10 16.97 -7.79
CA ILE A 165 20.21 16.03 -7.90
C ILE A 165 21.20 16.25 -6.76
N ALA A 166 21.56 17.50 -6.49
CA ALA A 166 22.44 17.86 -5.40
C ALA A 166 21.84 17.43 -4.05
N ALA A 167 20.56 17.72 -3.81
CA ALA A 167 19.83 17.31 -2.61
C ALA A 167 19.85 15.79 -2.42
N ASN A 168 19.53 15.02 -3.47
CA ASN A 168 19.54 13.56 -3.45
C ASN A 168 20.93 12.97 -3.14
N ILE A 169 22.00 13.59 -3.65
CA ILE A 169 23.38 13.16 -3.37
C ILE A 169 23.72 13.45 -1.90
N LEU A 170 23.40 14.65 -1.41
CA LEU A 170 23.72 15.08 -0.05
C LEU A 170 22.97 14.27 1.02
N GLU A 171 21.70 13.97 0.77
CA GLU A 171 20.85 13.24 1.72
C GLU A 171 21.23 11.75 1.79
N VAL A 172 21.41 11.11 0.63
CA VAL A 172 21.43 9.65 0.54
C VAL A 172 22.80 9.06 0.22
N LYS A 173 23.67 9.82 -0.45
CA LYS A 173 24.95 9.29 -0.97
C LYS A 173 26.15 9.66 -0.12
N VAL A 174 26.09 10.78 0.59
CA VAL A 174 27.10 11.13 1.61
C VAL A 174 27.13 10.11 2.76
N SER A 175 25.98 9.55 3.12
CA SER A 175 25.84 8.51 4.15
C SER A 175 25.94 7.08 3.60
N SER A 176 26.24 6.92 2.32
CA SER A 176 26.28 5.61 1.66
C SER A 176 27.52 4.81 2.07
N PRO A 177 27.42 3.48 2.26
CA PRO A 177 28.56 2.59 2.47
C PRO A 177 29.59 2.62 1.32
N ASP A 178 29.20 3.13 0.14
CA ASP A 178 30.11 3.34 -1.00
C ASP A 178 31.21 4.39 -0.68
N TYR A 179 31.02 5.24 0.33
CA TYR A 179 31.94 6.33 0.69
C TYR A 179 32.32 6.27 2.18
N PRO A 180 33.47 5.68 2.53
CA PRO A 180 33.94 5.62 3.92
C PRO A 180 34.46 6.97 4.44
N GLU A 181 34.88 7.88 3.56
CA GLU A 181 35.31 9.23 3.92
C GLU A 181 34.11 10.18 4.11
N ARG A 182 34.12 10.98 5.19
CA ARG A 182 33.05 11.93 5.52
C ARG A 182 33.16 13.29 4.82
N HIS A 183 34.14 13.48 3.94
CA HIS A 183 34.33 14.76 3.24
C HIS A 183 33.29 14.93 2.12
N ARG A 184 32.20 15.62 2.45
CA ARG A 184 31.01 15.80 1.59
C ARG A 184 31.37 16.30 0.18
N GLU A 185 32.31 17.22 0.07
CA GLU A 185 32.76 17.80 -1.22
C GLU A 185 33.43 16.78 -2.13
N ARG A 186 34.33 15.93 -1.59
CA ARG A 186 35.00 14.88 -2.36
C ARG A 186 34.02 13.81 -2.81
N VAL A 187 33.10 13.41 -1.95
CA VAL A 187 32.02 12.46 -2.27
C VAL A 187 31.13 13.02 -3.37
N MET A 188 30.74 14.30 -3.29
CA MET A 188 29.96 14.97 -4.33
C MET A 188 30.70 14.97 -5.67
N ALA A 189 31.98 15.38 -5.69
CA ALA A 189 32.78 15.45 -6.91
C ALA A 189 32.97 14.06 -7.56
N ASP A 190 33.25 13.02 -6.78
CA ASP A 190 33.33 11.64 -7.28
C ASP A 190 31.98 11.16 -7.83
N PHE A 191 30.88 11.43 -7.11
CA PHE A 191 29.56 10.98 -7.51
C PHE A 191 29.06 11.68 -8.79
N LEU A 192 29.37 12.95 -8.98
CA LEU A 192 29.08 13.67 -10.23
C LEU A 192 29.85 13.04 -11.41
N LYS A 193 31.14 12.75 -11.26
CA LYS A 193 31.91 12.04 -12.30
C LYS A 193 31.37 10.64 -12.58
N ARG A 194 30.88 9.95 -11.54
CA ARG A 194 30.17 8.67 -11.70
C ARG A 194 28.91 8.83 -12.52
N ILE A 195 28.12 9.88 -12.34
CA ILE A 195 26.94 10.16 -13.18
C ILE A 195 27.35 10.37 -14.64
N GLU A 196 28.41 11.16 -14.89
CA GLU A 196 28.93 11.39 -16.24
C GLU A 196 29.33 10.08 -16.94
N CYS A 197 29.92 9.11 -16.23
CA CYS A 197 30.23 7.79 -16.79
C CYS A 197 29.00 7.06 -17.34
N TYR A 198 27.83 7.19 -16.67
CA TYR A 198 26.59 6.57 -17.12
C TYR A 198 25.93 7.36 -18.26
N LYS A 199 26.04 8.69 -18.27
CA LYS A 199 25.46 9.53 -19.34
C LYS A 199 25.98 9.14 -20.72
N VAL A 200 27.27 8.80 -20.84
CA VAL A 200 27.90 8.41 -22.12
C VAL A 200 27.17 7.26 -22.82
N THR A 201 26.56 6.34 -22.06
CA THR A 201 25.91 5.13 -22.61
C THR A 201 24.41 5.08 -22.32
N TYR A 202 23.84 6.14 -21.76
CA TYR A 202 22.43 6.14 -21.37
C TYR A 202 21.53 6.24 -22.60
N GLN A 203 20.69 5.24 -22.77
CA GLN A 203 19.64 5.16 -23.77
C GLN A 203 18.30 5.12 -23.02
N PRO A 204 17.63 6.28 -22.87
CA PRO A 204 16.31 6.35 -22.23
C PRO A 204 15.30 5.44 -22.92
N LEU A 205 14.19 5.12 -22.25
CA LEU A 205 13.10 4.41 -22.91
C LEU A 205 12.53 5.26 -24.06
N ASP A 206 12.19 4.63 -25.16
CA ASP A 206 11.68 5.30 -26.36
C ASP A 206 10.29 4.75 -26.74
N PRO A 207 9.19 5.42 -26.31
CA PRO A 207 7.83 4.95 -26.58
C PRO A 207 7.46 4.91 -28.06
N ASP A 208 8.14 5.69 -28.91
CA ASP A 208 7.72 5.92 -30.28
C ASP A 208 8.38 4.90 -31.23
N GLU A 209 9.60 4.46 -30.92
CA GLU A 209 10.34 3.50 -31.75
C GLU A 209 10.67 2.19 -31.01
N TYR A 210 11.79 2.16 -30.27
CA TYR A 210 12.39 0.91 -29.78
C TYR A 210 11.57 0.23 -28.68
N ASP A 211 11.03 1.01 -27.73
CA ASP A 211 10.36 0.51 -26.54
C ASP A 211 8.82 0.59 -26.66
N LYS A 212 8.26 0.82 -27.87
CA LYS A 212 6.81 1.01 -28.12
C LYS A 212 5.91 -0.12 -27.63
N ASP A 213 6.42 -1.35 -27.65
CA ASP A 213 5.68 -2.54 -27.25
C ASP A 213 5.89 -2.92 -25.78
N THR A 214 6.72 -2.16 -25.05
CA THR A 214 7.07 -2.44 -23.66
C THR A 214 6.16 -1.71 -22.68
N SER A 215 5.89 -2.34 -21.54
CA SER A 215 5.06 -1.76 -20.47
C SER A 215 5.92 -0.97 -19.49
N PHE A 216 5.66 0.33 -19.37
CA PHE A 216 6.49 1.18 -18.52
C PHE A 216 5.81 2.47 -18.04
N ILE A 217 6.43 3.08 -17.05
CA ILE A 217 6.21 4.46 -16.62
C ILE A 217 7.54 5.21 -16.56
N LYS A 218 7.56 6.41 -17.15
CA LYS A 218 8.61 7.41 -16.93
C LYS A 218 8.10 8.42 -15.91
N VAL A 219 8.83 8.55 -14.80
CA VAL A 219 8.63 9.57 -13.78
C VAL A 219 9.62 10.71 -14.05
N ILE A 220 9.11 11.87 -14.47
CA ILE A 220 9.93 12.99 -14.93
C ILE A 220 9.91 14.09 -13.87
N ASN A 221 11.10 14.57 -13.50
CA ASN A 221 11.33 15.64 -12.52
C ASN A 221 10.54 15.43 -11.22
N VAL A 222 10.79 14.30 -10.54
CA VAL A 222 10.21 14.03 -9.20
C VAL A 222 8.67 14.02 -9.21
N GLY A 223 8.07 13.53 -10.30
CA GLY A 223 6.62 13.39 -10.41
C GLY A 223 5.88 14.62 -10.96
N GLN A 224 6.60 15.61 -11.51
CA GLN A 224 5.96 16.72 -12.22
C GLN A 224 5.23 16.26 -13.49
N ARG A 225 5.79 15.26 -14.19
CA ARG A 225 5.19 14.69 -15.40
C ARG A 225 5.39 13.18 -15.43
N PHE A 226 4.45 12.51 -16.06
CA PHE A 226 4.48 11.06 -16.25
C PHE A 226 4.24 10.72 -17.72
N LEU A 227 4.93 9.71 -18.21
CA LEU A 227 4.62 9.07 -19.49
C LEU A 227 4.40 7.58 -19.20
N VAL A 228 3.21 7.08 -19.52
CA VAL A 228 2.82 5.70 -19.25
C VAL A 228 2.57 5.01 -20.58
N ASN A 229 3.17 3.84 -20.79
CA ASN A 229 2.99 3.04 -21.99
C ASN A 229 2.48 1.64 -21.62
N ARG A 230 1.44 1.18 -22.32
CA ARG A 230 0.89 -0.18 -22.30
C ARG A 230 0.77 -0.84 -20.92
N VAL A 231 -0.07 -0.30 -20.04
CA VAL A 231 -0.45 -0.96 -18.78
C VAL A 231 -1.21 -2.25 -19.09
N GLN A 232 -0.72 -3.40 -18.62
CA GLN A 232 -1.23 -4.72 -19.00
C GLN A 232 -2.30 -5.27 -18.05
N ASP A 233 -2.23 -4.91 -16.77
CA ASP A 233 -3.08 -5.51 -15.74
C ASP A 233 -3.34 -4.60 -14.54
N TYR A 234 -4.12 -5.13 -13.60
CA TYR A 234 -4.52 -4.46 -12.36
C TYR A 234 -3.32 -3.99 -11.54
N ILE A 235 -2.29 -4.84 -11.39
CA ILE A 235 -1.17 -4.51 -10.50
C ILE A 235 -0.28 -3.42 -11.10
N GLN A 236 -0.06 -3.43 -12.42
CA GLN A 236 0.62 -2.34 -13.11
C GLN A 236 -0.19 -1.02 -13.01
N SER A 237 -1.51 -1.07 -13.13
CA SER A 237 -2.36 0.10 -12.92
C SER A 237 -2.23 0.67 -11.49
N LYS A 238 -2.21 -0.19 -10.47
CA LYS A 238 -1.97 0.21 -9.07
C LYS A 238 -0.57 0.80 -8.85
N ILE A 239 0.46 0.21 -9.47
CA ILE A 239 1.83 0.75 -9.41
C ILE A 239 1.88 2.15 -10.02
N VAL A 240 1.28 2.35 -11.21
CA VAL A 240 1.19 3.66 -11.85
C VAL A 240 0.49 4.66 -10.94
N TYR A 241 -0.69 4.29 -10.42
CA TYR A 241 -1.46 5.13 -9.53
C TYR A 241 -0.66 5.52 -8.26
N TYR A 242 0.03 4.58 -7.64
CA TYR A 242 0.88 4.86 -6.48
C TYR A 242 2.03 5.83 -6.83
N LEU A 243 2.77 5.56 -7.92
CA LEU A 243 3.90 6.38 -8.34
C LEU A 243 3.49 7.81 -8.73
N MET A 244 2.25 8.01 -9.17
CA MET A 244 1.71 9.33 -9.48
C MET A 244 1.34 10.16 -8.23
N ASN A 245 1.14 9.51 -7.08
CA ASN A 245 0.74 10.18 -5.84
C ASN A 245 1.88 10.36 -4.84
N ILE A 246 3.03 9.71 -5.03
CA ILE A 246 4.18 9.93 -4.14
C ILE A 246 4.89 11.25 -4.46
N HIS A 247 5.24 12.00 -3.42
CA HIS A 247 6.16 13.13 -3.49
C HIS A 247 7.43 12.87 -2.66
N VAL A 248 8.44 13.71 -2.89
CA VAL A 248 9.75 13.65 -2.19
C VAL A 248 9.93 14.84 -1.23
N HIS A 249 8.92 15.69 -1.08
CA HIS A 249 8.98 16.81 -0.14
C HIS A 249 8.98 16.32 1.31
N SER A 250 9.81 16.93 2.15
CA SER A 250 9.80 16.67 3.58
C SER A 250 8.51 17.23 4.19
N HIS A 251 7.74 16.36 4.84
CA HIS A 251 6.52 16.71 5.56
C HIS A 251 6.40 15.88 6.83
N SER A 252 5.59 16.33 7.77
CA SER A 252 5.33 15.61 9.02
C SER A 252 3.89 15.12 9.05
N ILE A 253 3.72 13.83 9.35
CA ILE A 253 2.39 13.23 9.55
C ILE A 253 2.22 13.00 11.04
N TYR A 254 1.14 13.49 11.62
CA TYR A 254 0.81 13.33 13.03
C TYR A 254 -0.34 12.34 13.13
N LEU A 255 -0.14 11.28 13.91
CA LEU A 255 -1.17 10.28 14.17
C LEU A 255 -1.49 10.28 15.66
N CYS A 256 -2.77 10.40 16.01
CA CYS A 256 -3.25 10.13 17.35
C CYS A 256 -4.62 9.45 17.30
N ARG A 257 -5.01 8.89 18.44
CA ARG A 257 -6.38 8.42 18.64
C ARG A 257 -7.24 9.59 19.07
N HIS A 258 -8.56 9.42 18.98
CA HIS A 258 -9.51 10.22 19.76
C HIS A 258 -9.10 10.25 21.25
N GLY A 259 -9.54 11.28 21.98
CA GLY A 259 -9.47 11.29 23.44
C GLY A 259 -10.20 10.09 24.05
N GLU A 260 -9.86 9.71 25.28
CA GLU A 260 -10.54 8.61 25.99
C GLU A 260 -12.07 8.76 25.90
N SER A 261 -12.75 7.67 25.54
CA SER A 261 -14.22 7.63 25.43
C SER A 261 -14.86 6.84 26.56
N GLU A 262 -16.17 7.01 26.76
CA GLU A 262 -16.93 6.27 27.78
C GLU A 262 -16.82 4.74 27.59
N HIS A 263 -16.83 4.24 26.35
CA HIS A 263 -16.59 2.82 26.08
C HIS A 263 -15.18 2.37 26.44
N ASN A 264 -14.17 3.23 26.33
CA ASN A 264 -12.82 2.88 26.76
C ASN A 264 -12.79 2.64 28.28
N VAL A 265 -13.40 3.55 29.06
CA VAL A 265 -13.51 3.43 30.52
C VAL A 265 -14.22 2.13 30.92
N GLN A 266 -15.28 1.77 30.18
CA GLN A 266 -16.05 0.54 30.41
C GLN A 266 -15.40 -0.73 29.84
N GLY A 267 -14.30 -0.62 29.09
CA GLY A 267 -13.64 -1.75 28.43
C GLY A 267 -14.45 -2.38 27.28
N ARG A 268 -15.37 -1.62 26.68
CA ARG A 268 -16.18 -2.03 25.52
C ARG A 268 -15.49 -1.69 24.20
N ILE A 269 -15.65 -2.54 23.20
CA ILE A 269 -15.15 -2.31 21.83
C ILE A 269 -16.24 -1.68 20.95
N GLY A 270 -15.83 -0.95 19.91
CA GLY A 270 -16.77 -0.39 18.94
C GLY A 270 -17.70 0.70 19.49
N GLY A 271 -18.87 0.83 18.87
CA GLY A 271 -19.92 1.81 19.17
C GLY A 271 -19.56 3.24 18.75
N ASP A 272 -20.45 4.17 19.11
CA ASP A 272 -20.32 5.61 18.80
C ASP A 272 -20.54 6.50 20.03
N CYS A 273 -19.82 6.19 21.11
CA CYS A 273 -19.87 6.94 22.36
C CYS A 273 -19.10 8.26 22.31
N GLU A 274 -19.44 9.16 23.24
CA GLU A 274 -18.77 10.44 23.45
C GLU A 274 -17.44 10.31 24.22
N LEU A 275 -16.67 11.40 24.24
CA LEU A 275 -15.47 11.54 25.06
C LEU A 275 -15.79 11.55 26.57
N SER A 276 -14.93 10.88 27.33
CA SER A 276 -14.88 10.99 28.80
C SER A 276 -14.37 12.37 29.23
N PRO A 277 -14.46 12.74 30.51
CA PRO A 277 -13.85 13.95 31.03
C PRO A 277 -12.34 14.05 30.72
N HIS A 278 -11.60 12.94 30.84
CA HIS A 278 -10.18 12.89 30.47
C HIS A 278 -9.99 13.03 28.94
N GLY A 279 -10.89 12.44 28.14
CA GLY A 279 -10.85 12.62 26.68
C GLY A 279 -11.00 14.08 26.25
N LYS A 280 -11.85 14.86 26.93
CA LYS A 280 -11.99 16.31 26.70
C LYS A 280 -10.74 17.08 27.13
N GLN A 281 -10.13 16.72 28.26
CA GLN A 281 -8.85 17.31 28.69
C GLN A 281 -7.74 17.04 27.67
N PHE A 282 -7.68 15.83 27.10
CA PHE A 282 -6.74 15.51 26.04
C PHE A 282 -6.98 16.35 24.78
N ALA A 283 -8.23 16.55 24.36
CA ALA A 283 -8.54 17.39 23.20
C ALA A 283 -8.01 18.82 23.39
N HIS A 284 -8.17 19.39 24.60
CA HIS A 284 -7.61 20.70 24.94
C HIS A 284 -6.07 20.70 24.96
N ALA A 285 -5.44 19.65 25.49
CA ALA A 285 -3.98 19.50 25.46
C ALA A 285 -3.44 19.34 24.03
N LEU A 286 -4.17 18.64 23.16
CA LEU A 286 -3.84 18.46 21.74
C LEU A 286 -3.87 19.79 20.99
N ARG A 287 -4.82 20.68 21.30
CA ARG A 287 -4.84 22.04 20.78
C ARG A 287 -3.55 22.79 21.13
N GLY A 288 -3.16 22.80 22.41
CA GLY A 288 -1.91 23.42 22.86
C GLY A 288 -0.68 22.86 22.13
N PHE A 289 -0.60 21.54 21.98
CA PHE A 289 0.46 20.89 21.22
C PHE A 289 0.51 21.35 19.75
N VAL A 290 -0.63 21.42 19.07
CA VAL A 290 -0.69 21.87 17.67
C VAL A 290 -0.25 23.33 17.53
N GLU A 291 -0.67 24.21 18.44
CA GLU A 291 -0.28 25.62 18.49
C GLU A 291 1.25 25.77 18.72
N GLU A 292 1.83 24.94 19.59
CA GLU A 292 3.28 24.92 19.86
C GLU A 292 4.11 24.46 18.67
N GLN A 293 3.62 23.47 17.89
CA GLN A 293 4.34 22.97 16.71
C GLN A 293 4.38 23.98 15.55
N ARG A 294 3.55 25.03 15.57
CA ARG A 294 3.49 26.12 14.55
C ARG A 294 3.47 25.59 13.11
N LEU A 295 2.63 24.60 12.86
CA LEU A 295 2.54 23.92 11.57
C LEU A 295 1.81 24.80 10.56
N ARG A 296 2.49 25.15 9.47
CA ARG A 296 1.86 25.81 8.32
C ARG A 296 1.02 24.78 7.56
N ASP A 297 -0.15 25.23 7.12
CA ASP A 297 -1.09 24.47 6.27
C ASP A 297 -1.44 23.07 6.80
N LEU A 298 -1.60 22.95 8.14
CA LEU A 298 -2.00 21.69 8.76
C LEU A 298 -3.42 21.30 8.32
N LYS A 299 -3.54 20.11 7.73
CA LYS A 299 -4.84 19.47 7.50
C LYS A 299 -5.18 18.55 8.66
N VAL A 300 -6.42 18.59 9.12
CA VAL A 300 -6.92 17.70 10.19
C VAL A 300 -7.95 16.74 9.61
N TRP A 301 -7.72 15.44 9.79
CA TRP A 301 -8.64 14.39 9.36
C TRP A 301 -9.18 13.61 10.54
N THR A 302 -10.46 13.26 10.46
CA THR A 302 -11.19 12.53 11.48
C THR A 302 -11.96 11.39 10.86
N SER A 303 -12.38 10.43 11.68
CA SER A 303 -13.45 9.51 11.30
C SER A 303 -14.83 10.19 11.40
N GLN A 304 -15.89 9.49 11.01
CA GLN A 304 -17.27 9.96 11.22
C GLN A 304 -17.83 9.65 12.61
N LEU A 305 -17.03 9.03 13.50
CA LEU A 305 -17.45 8.68 14.85
C LEU A 305 -17.27 9.86 15.81
N ARG A 306 -18.24 10.06 16.71
CA ARG A 306 -18.39 11.25 17.56
C ARG A 306 -17.13 11.57 18.35
N ARG A 307 -16.47 10.56 18.91
CA ARG A 307 -15.22 10.72 19.68
C ARG A 307 -14.07 11.37 18.90
N THR A 308 -13.89 11.07 17.61
CA THR A 308 -12.84 11.74 16.81
C THR A 308 -13.24 13.16 16.45
N ILE A 309 -14.54 13.37 16.17
CA ILE A 309 -15.11 14.68 15.83
C ILE A 309 -14.98 15.63 17.03
N GLN A 310 -15.43 15.23 18.21
CA GLN A 310 -15.32 16.02 19.45
C GLN A 310 -13.85 16.36 19.79
N THR A 311 -12.91 15.46 19.49
CA THR A 311 -11.48 15.73 19.69
C THR A 311 -10.98 16.83 18.73
N ALA A 312 -11.45 16.83 17.48
CA ALA A 312 -11.06 17.81 16.47
C ALA A 312 -11.75 19.17 16.64
N GLU A 313 -13.01 19.19 17.10
CA GLU A 313 -13.77 20.41 17.37
C GLU A 313 -13.04 21.33 18.36
N GLU A 314 -12.38 20.75 19.38
CA GLU A 314 -11.62 21.50 20.37
C GLU A 314 -10.39 22.21 19.79
N LEU A 315 -9.86 21.74 18.65
CA LEU A 315 -8.70 22.36 17.99
C LEU A 315 -9.00 23.73 17.40
N GLY A 316 -10.28 24.04 17.12
CA GLY A 316 -10.68 25.31 16.51
C GLY A 316 -10.19 25.51 15.07
N VAL A 317 -9.81 24.43 14.37
CA VAL A 317 -9.36 24.46 12.97
C VAL A 317 -10.31 23.64 12.07
N PRO A 318 -10.38 23.95 10.76
CA PRO A 318 -11.12 23.12 9.83
C PRO A 318 -10.61 21.68 9.81
N TYR A 319 -11.54 20.73 9.79
CA TYR A 319 -11.23 19.30 9.71
C TYR A 319 -12.14 18.60 8.69
N GLU A 320 -11.64 17.51 8.11
CA GLU A 320 -12.38 16.69 7.17
C GLU A 320 -12.77 15.35 7.82
N GLN A 321 -13.99 14.90 7.56
CA GLN A 321 -14.51 13.63 8.08
C GLN A 321 -14.46 12.57 7.00
N TRP A 322 -13.76 11.48 7.29
CA TRP A 322 -13.55 10.37 6.36
C TRP A 322 -14.20 9.11 6.94
N LYS A 323 -15.28 8.62 6.31
CA LYS A 323 -15.94 7.37 6.74
C LYS A 323 -14.97 6.19 6.79
N ILE A 324 -14.03 6.15 5.85
CA ILE A 324 -13.01 5.10 5.77
C ILE A 324 -11.97 5.17 6.90
N LEU A 325 -11.99 6.20 7.76
CA LEU A 325 -11.21 6.26 9.00
C LEU A 325 -11.99 5.74 10.23
N ASN A 326 -13.23 5.26 10.08
CA ASN A 326 -13.97 4.64 11.20
C ASN A 326 -13.21 3.42 11.75
N GLU A 327 -13.40 3.15 13.04
CA GLU A 327 -12.78 1.98 13.70
C GLU A 327 -13.17 0.67 12.98
N ILE A 328 -12.38 -0.38 13.21
CA ILE A 328 -12.72 -1.73 12.74
C ILE A 328 -14.12 -2.12 13.23
N ASP A 329 -14.96 -2.58 12.30
CA ASP A 329 -16.31 -3.06 12.61
C ASP A 329 -16.23 -4.43 13.29
N ALA A 330 -16.69 -4.53 14.54
CA ALA A 330 -16.73 -5.78 15.30
C ALA A 330 -18.00 -6.61 15.06
N GLY A 331 -18.89 -6.18 14.17
CA GLY A 331 -20.11 -6.89 13.79
C GLY A 331 -20.98 -7.23 15.00
N VAL A 332 -21.30 -8.51 15.18
CA VAL A 332 -22.09 -8.98 16.33
C VAL A 332 -21.43 -8.74 17.70
N CYS A 333 -20.13 -8.41 17.73
CA CYS A 333 -19.37 -8.13 18.95
C CYS A 333 -19.25 -6.62 19.27
N GLU A 334 -19.93 -5.75 18.51
CA GLU A 334 -20.00 -4.31 18.82
C GLU A 334 -20.56 -4.06 20.23
N GLU A 335 -20.03 -3.04 20.90
CA GLU A 335 -20.39 -2.60 22.26
C GLU A 335 -20.17 -3.63 23.38
N MET A 336 -19.52 -4.77 23.10
CA MET A 336 -19.19 -5.79 24.08
C MET A 336 -17.83 -5.55 24.73
N THR A 337 -17.65 -6.05 25.96
CA THR A 337 -16.31 -6.19 26.55
C THR A 337 -15.64 -7.45 26.04
N TYR A 338 -14.30 -7.53 26.06
CA TYR A 338 -13.59 -8.76 25.70
C TYR A 338 -14.00 -9.97 26.54
N LYS A 339 -14.35 -9.76 27.82
CA LYS A 339 -14.87 -10.81 28.69
C LYS A 339 -16.22 -11.32 28.21
N MET A 340 -17.14 -10.42 27.85
CA MET A 340 -18.44 -10.80 27.28
C MET A 340 -18.29 -11.59 25.97
N ILE A 341 -17.34 -11.19 25.12
CA ILE A 341 -17.05 -11.93 23.87
C ILE A 341 -16.50 -13.32 24.19
N GLN A 342 -15.58 -13.44 25.15
CA GLN A 342 -15.04 -14.73 25.58
C GLN A 342 -16.12 -15.66 26.14
N ASP A 343 -17.06 -15.12 26.93
CA ASP A 343 -18.14 -15.89 27.55
C ASP A 343 -19.24 -16.27 26.54
N THR A 344 -19.55 -15.39 25.58
CA THR A 344 -20.65 -15.57 24.61
C THR A 344 -20.21 -16.30 23.34
N PHE A 345 -19.01 -16.00 22.84
CA PHE A 345 -18.43 -16.53 21.61
C PHE A 345 -16.99 -17.05 21.86
N PRO A 346 -16.82 -18.11 22.67
CA PRO A 346 -15.48 -18.60 23.05
C PRO A 346 -14.65 -19.09 21.86
N GLU A 347 -15.30 -19.70 20.86
CA GLU A 347 -14.63 -20.18 19.64
C GLU A 347 -14.09 -19.00 18.81
N GLU A 348 -14.91 -17.97 18.59
CA GLU A 348 -14.51 -16.75 17.87
C GLU A 348 -13.37 -16.00 18.58
N PHE A 349 -13.43 -15.91 19.92
CA PHE A 349 -12.37 -15.32 20.73
C PHE A 349 -11.04 -16.06 20.53
N ALA A 350 -11.05 -17.40 20.53
CA ALA A 350 -9.87 -18.22 20.32
C ALA A 350 -9.34 -18.13 18.87
N LEU A 351 -10.22 -18.13 17.86
CA LEU A 351 -9.83 -17.98 16.45
C LEU A 351 -9.16 -16.63 16.20
N ARG A 352 -9.69 -15.56 16.80
CA ARG A 352 -9.11 -14.22 16.71
C ARG A 352 -7.72 -14.14 17.35
N ASP A 353 -7.49 -14.87 18.42
CA ASP A 353 -6.18 -14.90 19.08
C ASP A 353 -5.13 -15.68 18.30
N GLN A 354 -5.55 -16.71 17.56
CA GLN A 354 -4.67 -17.51 16.71
C GLN A 354 -4.24 -16.75 15.45
N ASP A 355 -5.16 -16.04 14.78
CA ASP A 355 -4.89 -15.35 13.51
C ASP A 355 -5.58 -13.98 13.46
N LYS A 356 -5.10 -13.07 14.30
CA LYS A 356 -5.73 -11.75 14.51
C LYS A 356 -5.78 -10.88 13.25
N TYR A 357 -4.87 -11.07 12.30
CA TYR A 357 -4.85 -10.27 11.08
C TYR A 357 -5.95 -10.69 10.10
N HIS A 358 -6.10 -11.99 9.85
CA HIS A 358 -7.08 -12.52 8.88
C HIS A 358 -8.44 -12.80 9.50
N TYR A 359 -8.54 -12.93 10.83
CA TYR A 359 -9.82 -13.12 11.49
C TYR A 359 -10.78 -11.96 11.17
N ARG A 360 -11.95 -12.30 10.63
CA ARG A 360 -13.05 -11.38 10.35
C ARG A 360 -14.14 -11.61 11.38
N TYR A 361 -14.57 -10.56 12.08
CA TYR A 361 -15.71 -10.66 12.97
C TYR A 361 -16.98 -11.11 12.21
N PRO A 362 -17.85 -11.93 12.81
CA PRO A 362 -19.14 -12.25 12.19
C PRO A 362 -19.97 -10.98 11.96
N GLY A 363 -20.26 -10.68 10.69
CA GLY A 363 -20.95 -9.45 10.30
C GLY A 363 -20.10 -8.18 10.35
N GLY A 364 -18.78 -8.29 10.54
CA GLY A 364 -17.85 -7.16 10.64
C GLY A 364 -16.61 -7.31 9.75
N GLU A 365 -15.50 -6.74 10.21
CA GLU A 365 -14.24 -6.60 9.45
C GLU A 365 -13.08 -7.42 10.06
N SER A 366 -12.09 -7.71 9.23
CA SER A 366 -10.74 -8.13 9.62
C SER A 366 -9.74 -6.97 9.51
N TYR A 367 -8.53 -7.13 10.04
CA TYR A 367 -7.45 -6.16 9.77
C TYR A 367 -7.07 -6.12 8.29
N GLN A 368 -7.22 -7.24 7.58
CA GLN A 368 -7.03 -7.29 6.13
C GLN A 368 -8.06 -6.43 5.37
N ASP A 369 -9.33 -6.46 5.79
CA ASP A 369 -10.38 -5.59 5.23
C ASP A 369 -10.08 -4.12 5.51
N LEU A 370 -9.64 -3.83 6.74
CA LEU A 370 -9.28 -2.49 7.15
C LEU A 370 -8.12 -1.91 6.34
N VAL A 371 -7.10 -2.71 6.03
CA VAL A 371 -6.00 -2.32 5.14
C VAL A 371 -6.53 -1.95 3.75
N GLN A 372 -7.44 -2.74 3.17
CA GLN A 372 -8.04 -2.44 1.87
C GLN A 372 -8.86 -1.14 1.92
N ARG A 373 -9.64 -0.95 2.99
CA ARG A 373 -10.44 0.26 3.22
C ARG A 373 -9.59 1.52 3.38
N LEU A 374 -8.41 1.40 4.00
CA LEU A 374 -7.50 2.52 4.27
C LEU A 374 -6.56 2.86 3.10
N GLU A 375 -6.57 2.08 2.02
CA GLU A 375 -5.71 2.35 0.86
C GLU A 375 -5.85 3.79 0.34
N PRO A 376 -7.06 4.36 0.15
CA PRO A 376 -7.20 5.76 -0.31
C PRO A 376 -6.64 6.79 0.69
N VAL A 377 -6.69 6.50 1.99
CA VAL A 377 -6.11 7.36 3.03
C VAL A 377 -4.58 7.39 2.88
N ILE A 378 -3.95 6.23 2.68
CA ILE A 378 -2.50 6.15 2.46
C ILE A 378 -2.09 6.93 1.22
N MET A 379 -2.86 6.84 0.12
CA MET A 379 -2.56 7.61 -1.10
C MET A 379 -2.63 9.11 -0.85
N GLU A 380 -3.65 9.57 -0.11
CA GLU A 380 -3.78 10.98 0.22
C GLU A 380 -2.68 11.45 1.18
N LEU A 381 -2.30 10.64 2.17
CA LEU A 381 -1.16 10.95 3.06
C LEU A 381 0.16 11.04 2.28
N GLU A 382 0.36 10.19 1.29
CA GLU A 382 1.53 10.25 0.41
C GLU A 382 1.51 11.44 -0.55
N ARG A 383 0.37 12.13 -0.72
CA ARG A 383 0.23 13.32 -1.56
C ARG A 383 0.34 14.64 -0.78
N GLN A 384 -0.11 14.63 0.47
CA GLN A 384 -0.29 15.84 1.27
C GLN A 384 0.99 16.24 2.03
N GLY A 385 1.00 17.49 2.52
CA GLY A 385 2.05 18.02 3.39
C GLY A 385 1.82 17.63 4.85
N ASN A 386 1.72 18.64 5.72
CA ASN A 386 1.47 18.40 7.14
C ASN A 386 0.03 17.96 7.38
N VAL A 387 -0.16 16.76 7.92
CA VAL A 387 -1.49 16.19 8.20
C VAL A 387 -1.54 15.65 9.63
N LEU A 388 -2.59 15.98 10.38
CA LEU A 388 -2.97 15.36 11.64
C LEU A 388 -4.16 14.44 11.42
N VAL A 389 -4.00 13.15 11.70
CA VAL A 389 -5.07 12.15 11.61
C VAL A 389 -5.48 11.74 13.03
N ILE A 390 -6.71 12.08 13.40
CA ILE A 390 -7.36 11.69 14.66
C ILE A 390 -8.26 10.49 14.36
N CYS A 391 -7.82 9.30 14.78
CA CYS A 391 -8.47 8.05 14.41
C CYS A 391 -8.64 7.10 15.61
N HIS A 392 -8.54 5.79 15.38
CA HIS A 392 -8.86 4.76 16.36
C HIS A 392 -7.73 3.74 16.48
N GLN A 393 -7.87 2.77 17.39
CA GLN A 393 -6.76 1.87 17.70
C GLN A 393 -6.43 0.94 16.52
N ALA A 394 -7.40 0.29 15.88
CA ALA A 394 -7.09 -0.62 14.77
C ALA A 394 -6.69 0.14 13.51
N VAL A 395 -7.33 1.28 13.24
CA VAL A 395 -6.99 2.18 12.13
C VAL A 395 -5.55 2.70 12.25
N MET A 396 -5.19 3.26 13.41
CA MET A 396 -3.85 3.80 13.65
C MET A 396 -2.76 2.73 13.52
N ARG A 397 -3.03 1.49 13.95
CA ARG A 397 -2.13 0.35 13.72
C ARG A 397 -1.87 0.09 12.25
N CYS A 398 -2.91 0.10 11.41
CA CYS A 398 -2.77 -0.12 9.97
C CYS A 398 -1.95 1.00 9.31
N LEU A 399 -2.22 2.25 9.65
CA LEU A 399 -1.46 3.41 9.15
C LEU A 399 0.01 3.34 9.59
N LEU A 400 0.27 3.03 10.86
CA LEU A 400 1.64 2.88 11.36
C LEU A 400 2.37 1.71 10.70
N ALA A 401 1.70 0.59 10.48
CA ALA A 401 2.31 -0.56 9.80
C ALA A 401 2.79 -0.20 8.39
N TYR A 402 2.03 0.63 7.67
CA TYR A 402 2.46 1.17 6.38
C TYR A 402 3.73 2.02 6.52
N PHE A 403 3.74 3.04 7.38
CA PHE A 403 4.89 3.96 7.47
C PHE A 403 6.15 3.30 8.06
N LEU A 404 5.98 2.32 8.95
CA LEU A 404 7.05 1.62 9.66
C LEU A 404 7.44 0.27 9.05
N ASP A 405 6.86 -0.08 7.90
CA ASP A 405 7.15 -1.32 7.17
C ASP A 405 6.99 -2.56 8.07
N LYS A 406 5.84 -2.67 8.75
CA LYS A 406 5.52 -3.77 9.65
C LYS A 406 4.72 -4.84 8.94
N SER A 407 5.03 -6.10 9.25
CA SER A 407 4.36 -7.27 8.68
C SER A 407 2.90 -7.37 9.12
N ALA A 408 2.12 -8.15 8.39
CA ALA A 408 0.75 -8.50 8.74
C ALA A 408 0.64 -9.15 10.14
N ASP A 409 1.67 -9.90 10.56
CA ASP A 409 1.72 -10.55 11.87
C ASP A 409 1.89 -9.56 13.03
N ASP A 410 2.69 -8.51 12.82
CA ASP A 410 2.99 -7.50 13.85
C ASP A 410 1.92 -6.40 13.90
N LEU A 411 1.29 -6.08 12.77
CA LEU A 411 0.35 -4.96 12.60
C LEU A 411 -0.76 -4.93 13.68
N PRO A 412 -1.50 -6.03 13.97
CA PRO A 412 -2.57 -6.04 14.96
C PRO A 412 -2.12 -5.82 16.41
N TYR A 413 -0.80 -5.82 16.66
CA TYR A 413 -0.18 -5.71 17.99
C TYR A 413 0.70 -4.47 18.14
N LEU A 414 0.73 -3.57 17.15
CA LEU A 414 1.40 -2.27 17.32
C LEU A 414 0.78 -1.49 18.49
N LYS A 415 1.64 -0.82 19.27
CA LYS A 415 1.23 -0.04 20.43
C LYS A 415 0.83 1.37 20.00
N CYS A 416 -0.45 1.68 20.19
CA CYS A 416 -1.06 2.98 19.89
C CYS A 416 -1.82 3.46 21.15
N PRO A 417 -1.10 3.91 22.19
CA PRO A 417 -1.73 4.32 23.44
C PRO A 417 -2.66 5.52 23.24
N LEU A 418 -3.63 5.68 24.13
CA LEU A 418 -4.43 6.91 24.21
C LEU A 418 -3.53 8.09 24.60
N HIS A 419 -4.01 9.29 24.28
CA HIS A 419 -3.43 10.57 24.69
C HIS A 419 -1.96 10.80 24.29
N THR A 420 -1.52 10.10 23.24
CA THR A 420 -0.17 10.18 22.70
C THR A 420 -0.21 10.52 21.22
N VAL A 421 0.55 11.54 20.82
CA VAL A 421 0.72 11.93 19.43
C VAL A 421 1.99 11.28 18.89
N LEU A 422 1.87 10.61 17.74
CA LEU A 422 3.01 10.08 16.99
C LEU A 422 3.32 11.01 15.82
N LYS A 423 4.48 11.65 15.85
CA LYS A 423 5.01 12.41 14.72
C LYS A 423 5.86 11.49 13.86
N LEU A 424 5.43 11.31 12.62
CA LEU A 424 6.07 10.55 11.58
C LEU A 424 6.79 11.51 10.63
N THR A 425 8.10 11.36 10.50
CA THR A 425 8.91 12.12 9.52
C THR A 425 9.49 11.12 8.52
N PRO A 426 8.95 11.04 7.29
CA PRO A 426 9.51 10.22 6.22
C PRO A 426 10.97 10.60 5.97
N VAL A 427 11.83 9.59 5.90
CA VAL A 427 13.26 9.73 5.55
C VAL A 427 13.57 8.80 4.39
N ALA A 428 14.68 9.01 3.68
CA ALA A 428 15.03 8.30 2.45
C ALA A 428 14.83 6.76 2.45
N TYR A 429 14.94 6.10 3.61
CA TYR A 429 14.81 4.65 3.74
C TYR A 429 13.80 4.18 4.79
N GLY A 430 12.92 5.04 5.28
CA GLY A 430 11.96 4.67 6.32
C GLY A 430 11.19 5.87 6.86
N CYS A 431 10.85 5.80 8.14
CA CYS A 431 10.15 6.87 8.82
C CYS A 431 10.67 7.00 10.25
N LYS A 432 11.04 8.21 10.66
CA LYS A 432 11.36 8.52 12.05
C LYS A 432 10.06 8.71 12.83
N VAL A 433 9.97 8.11 14.01
CA VAL A 433 8.82 8.25 14.92
C VAL A 433 9.25 8.98 16.17
N GLU A 434 8.50 10.02 16.53
CA GLU A 434 8.62 10.72 17.80
C GLU A 434 7.29 10.61 18.54
N MET A 435 7.32 10.29 19.84
CA MET A 435 6.13 10.10 20.67
C MET A 435 5.99 11.26 21.65
N PHE A 436 4.83 11.91 21.66
CA PHE A 436 4.51 13.01 22.55
C PHE A 436 3.31 12.62 23.40
N TYR A 437 3.54 12.33 24.69
CA TYR A 437 2.47 12.11 25.66
C TYR A 437 2.00 13.45 26.22
N LEU A 438 0.70 13.75 26.10
CA LEU A 438 0.15 15.08 26.41
C LEU A 438 -0.26 15.26 27.88
N ASN A 439 0.31 14.44 28.78
CA ASN A 439 0.13 14.55 30.23
C ASN A 439 -1.33 14.49 30.73
N VAL A 440 -2.17 13.68 30.07
CA VAL A 440 -3.54 13.39 30.50
C VAL A 440 -3.68 11.88 30.64
N GLU A 441 -4.06 11.41 31.83
CA GLU A 441 -4.22 9.97 32.10
C GLU A 441 -5.31 9.34 31.22
N ALA A 442 -5.13 8.06 30.90
CA ALA A 442 -6.11 7.28 30.16
C ALA A 442 -5.99 5.79 30.51
N VAL A 443 -7.10 5.06 30.35
CA VAL A 443 -7.09 3.60 30.43
C VAL A 443 -6.23 2.96 29.34
N ASN A 444 -5.64 1.81 29.65
CA ASN A 444 -4.90 1.03 28.67
C ASN A 444 -5.85 0.09 27.91
N THR A 445 -5.99 0.32 26.60
CA THR A 445 -6.80 -0.52 25.69
C THR A 445 -5.96 -1.54 24.90
N HIS A 446 -4.66 -1.62 25.17
CA HIS A 446 -3.77 -2.57 24.52
C HIS A 446 -3.92 -3.96 25.14
N ARG A 447 -4.16 -4.96 24.29
CA ARG A 447 -4.11 -6.37 24.66
C ARG A 447 -2.94 -7.02 23.94
N ASP A 448 -1.97 -7.48 24.72
CA ASP A 448 -0.78 -8.16 24.20
C ASP A 448 -1.17 -9.47 23.49
N ARG A 449 -0.21 -10.00 22.72
CA ARG A 449 -0.35 -11.32 22.11
C ARG A 449 -0.47 -12.35 23.24
N PRO A 450 -1.48 -13.25 23.24
CA PRO A 450 -1.58 -14.30 24.23
C PRO A 450 -0.27 -15.09 24.29
N LEU A 451 0.28 -15.23 25.49
CA LEU A 451 1.48 -16.02 25.73
C LEU A 451 1.04 -17.48 25.94
N ASP A 452 0.71 -18.20 24.87
CA ASP A 452 0.64 -19.66 24.93
C ASP A 452 0.92 -20.36 23.58
N ASN A 453 1.89 -21.29 23.63
CA ASN A 453 2.47 -22.17 22.59
C ASN A 453 3.43 -21.60 21.53
N ILE A 454 4.50 -20.92 21.97
CA ILE A 454 5.81 -20.96 21.25
C ILE A 454 6.53 -22.33 21.45
N ARG A 455 5.89 -23.30 22.11
CA ARG A 455 6.34 -24.72 22.16
C ARG A 455 5.41 -25.60 21.33
N ASN A 456 5.72 -25.75 20.05
CA ASN A 456 5.71 -27.01 19.27
C ASN A 456 5.60 -26.71 17.76
N HIS A 457 6.74 -26.46 17.12
CA HIS A 457 6.99 -27.09 15.83
C HIS A 457 7.24 -28.61 16.06
N ALA A 458 6.26 -29.29 16.62
CA ALA A 458 6.12 -30.73 16.51
C ALA A 458 4.90 -30.93 15.62
N ALA A 459 5.07 -31.72 14.56
CA ALA A 459 4.03 -32.06 13.59
C ALA A 459 2.68 -32.32 14.27
N PRO A 460 1.54 -31.95 13.62
CA PRO A 460 0.24 -32.23 14.18
C PRO A 460 0.16 -33.72 14.53
N ILE A 461 -0.11 -34.01 15.81
CA ILE A 461 -0.39 -35.36 16.29
C ILE A 461 -1.60 -35.84 15.50
N LEU A 462 -1.32 -36.66 14.49
CA LEU A 462 -2.31 -37.46 13.80
C LEU A 462 -3.00 -38.32 14.85
N LEU A 463 -4.19 -37.93 15.28
CA LEU A 463 -5.16 -38.85 15.87
C LEU A 463 -5.65 -39.80 14.76
N ARG A 464 -4.75 -40.69 14.36
CA ARG A 464 -5.01 -41.80 13.45
C ARG A 464 -5.68 -42.89 14.29
N ARG A 465 -7.01 -42.88 14.38
CA ARG A 465 -7.77 -44.05 14.85
C ARG A 465 -8.17 -44.88 13.63
N ASN A 466 -7.23 -45.73 13.19
CA ASN A 466 -7.57 -46.89 12.37
C ASN A 466 -7.75 -48.09 13.32
N SER A 467 -8.97 -48.57 13.44
CA SER A 467 -9.22 -49.97 13.76
C SER A 467 -10.52 -50.39 13.09
N TYR A 468 -10.39 -51.11 12.00
CA TYR A 468 -11.46 -51.81 11.31
C TYR A 468 -11.47 -53.24 11.85
N THR A 469 -12.61 -53.73 12.36
CA THR A 469 -13.14 -55.09 12.13
C THR A 469 -14.60 -55.21 12.60
N PRO A 470 -15.40 -56.12 11.99
CA PRO A 470 -16.86 -56.05 11.90
C PRO A 470 -17.58 -56.96 12.92
N LEU A 471 -18.88 -56.71 13.17
CA LEU A 471 -19.98 -57.70 13.22
C LEU A 471 -21.27 -57.12 13.86
N SER A 472 -22.37 -57.31 13.12
CA SER A 472 -23.78 -57.53 13.52
C SER A 472 -24.35 -56.87 14.80
N SER A 473 -25.43 -56.10 14.65
CA SER A 473 -26.82 -56.58 14.87
C SER A 473 -27.83 -55.42 14.86
N TYR A 474 -29.06 -55.79 14.51
CA TYR A 474 -30.30 -55.03 14.41
C TYR A 474 -30.54 -54.02 15.54
N ASP A 475 -31.02 -52.80 15.23
CA ASP A 475 -32.44 -52.52 15.45
C ASP A 475 -32.92 -51.19 14.84
N GLN A 476 -34.14 -51.25 14.32
CA GLN A 476 -34.89 -50.14 13.73
C GLN A 476 -35.62 -49.37 14.82
N VAL A 477 -35.66 -48.03 14.78
CA VAL A 477 -36.90 -47.27 15.04
C VAL A 477 -36.93 -45.98 14.20
N LYS A 478 -37.85 -45.96 13.24
CA LYS A 478 -38.35 -44.77 12.53
C LYS A 478 -39.17 -43.89 13.46
N ARG A 479 -39.05 -42.56 13.36
CA ARG A 479 -40.20 -41.64 13.50
C ARG A 479 -40.14 -40.50 12.48
N PRO A 480 -41.29 -40.01 11.99
CA PRO A 480 -41.44 -39.44 10.64
C PRO A 480 -41.42 -37.90 10.63
N ARG A 481 -41.01 -37.34 9.49
CA ARG A 481 -41.22 -35.94 9.12
C ARG A 481 -42.65 -35.75 8.62
N LEU A 482 -43.35 -34.78 9.18
CA LEU A 482 -44.61 -34.25 8.64
C LEU A 482 -44.32 -33.08 7.70
N TYR A 483 -44.90 -33.16 6.49
CA TYR A 483 -44.95 -32.14 5.45
C TYR A 483 -46.20 -31.26 5.62
N SER A 484 -46.08 -29.96 5.33
CA SER A 484 -47.08 -29.14 4.61
C SER A 484 -46.48 -27.74 4.39
N ALA A 485 -46.24 -27.34 3.14
CA ALA A 485 -47.13 -26.54 2.27
C ALA A 485 -47.05 -25.03 2.61
N GLY A 486 -46.86 -24.07 1.70
CA GLY A 486 -46.72 -24.06 0.24
C GLY A 486 -46.24 -22.66 -0.21
N ASN A 487 -45.84 -22.57 -1.48
CA ASN A 487 -45.41 -21.37 -2.23
C ASN A 487 -46.36 -20.18 -2.09
N TRP A 488 -45.87 -18.95 -2.33
CA TRP A 488 -46.34 -17.99 -3.37
C TRP A 488 -45.42 -16.74 -3.36
N LEU A 489 -44.76 -16.46 -4.50
CA LEU A 489 -44.05 -15.21 -4.82
C LEU A 489 -44.65 -14.67 -6.13
N PRO A 490 -44.93 -13.36 -6.28
CA PRO A 490 -45.27 -12.78 -7.58
C PRO A 490 -44.04 -12.22 -8.31
N HIS A 491 -44.05 -12.43 -9.63
CA HIS A 491 -43.07 -12.04 -10.63
C HIS A 491 -42.96 -10.53 -10.87
N ALA A 492 -41.76 -10.09 -11.27
CA ALA A 492 -41.47 -8.83 -11.95
C ALA A 492 -41.78 -8.90 -13.46
N PRO A 493 -42.19 -7.81 -14.12
CA PRO A 493 -42.25 -7.72 -15.58
C PRO A 493 -41.07 -6.91 -16.17
N SER A 494 -40.69 -7.28 -17.40
CA SER A 494 -39.74 -6.61 -18.28
C SER A 494 -40.49 -5.99 -19.49
N PRO A 495 -39.85 -5.30 -20.46
CA PRO A 495 -40.10 -3.89 -20.77
C PRO A 495 -40.89 -3.66 -22.08
N SER A 496 -41.47 -2.47 -22.25
CA SER A 496 -42.06 -2.01 -23.51
C SER A 496 -41.58 -0.60 -23.88
N ALA A 497 -41.33 -0.42 -25.17
CA ALA A 497 -40.73 0.71 -25.84
C ALA A 497 -41.71 1.87 -26.12
N LEU A 498 -41.23 3.12 -26.06
CA LEU A 498 -41.74 4.32 -26.78
C LEU A 498 -40.57 5.35 -26.83
N LEU A 499 -39.95 5.59 -27.99
CA LEU A 499 -40.22 6.66 -28.98
C LEU A 499 -39.91 8.10 -28.48
N PHE A 500 -38.81 8.65 -29.00
CA PHE A 500 -38.39 10.05 -28.92
C PHE A 500 -39.01 10.87 -30.06
N PRO A 501 -39.24 12.19 -29.87
CA PRO A 501 -39.36 13.14 -30.98
C PRO A 501 -38.15 14.08 -31.11
N GLU A 502 -37.73 14.28 -32.37
CA GLU A 502 -36.72 15.23 -32.86
C GLU A 502 -37.26 16.68 -32.91
N GLY A 503 -36.49 17.69 -32.49
CA GLY A 503 -35.89 18.72 -33.37
C GLY A 503 -36.47 20.13 -33.11
N PRO A 504 -35.88 21.27 -33.58
CA PRO A 504 -34.81 21.39 -34.59
C PRO A 504 -33.62 22.33 -34.23
N GLU A 505 -32.61 22.29 -35.11
CA GLU A 505 -31.43 23.14 -35.22
C GLU A 505 -31.71 24.60 -35.65
N GLY A 506 -30.76 25.51 -35.37
CA GLY A 506 -30.69 26.82 -36.04
C GLY A 506 -29.75 27.87 -35.42
N ALA A 507 -28.47 27.80 -35.80
CA ALA A 507 -27.49 28.86 -36.13
C ALA A 507 -27.45 30.28 -35.47
N LEU A 508 -26.21 30.80 -35.42
CA LEU A 508 -25.74 32.21 -35.42
C LEU A 508 -25.49 32.92 -34.07
N LEU A 509 -24.21 33.15 -33.70
CA LEU A 509 -23.51 34.44 -33.88
C LEU A 509 -22.10 34.44 -33.23
N GLN A 510 -21.14 34.89 -34.02
CA GLN A 510 -19.73 35.15 -33.72
C GLN A 510 -19.45 36.58 -34.21
N GLN A 511 -19.03 37.47 -33.30
CA GLN A 511 -18.46 38.84 -33.47
C GLN A 511 -18.66 39.54 -32.11
N SER A 512 -17.86 40.46 -31.57
CA SER A 512 -16.55 41.08 -31.81
C SER A 512 -16.48 42.31 -30.85
N GLN A 513 -15.28 42.81 -30.50
CA GLN A 513 -14.92 44.08 -29.79
C GLN A 513 -14.27 43.79 -28.43
N GLU A 514 -12.97 44.00 -28.17
CA GLU A 514 -11.97 44.98 -28.61
C GLU A 514 -12.30 46.47 -28.35
N SER A 515 -11.37 47.08 -27.61
CA SER A 515 -11.10 48.50 -27.35
C SER A 515 -11.92 49.22 -26.26
N LEU A 516 -11.24 49.58 -25.17
CA LEU A 516 -10.90 50.99 -24.92
C LEU A 516 -9.73 51.06 -23.94
N CYS A 517 -8.57 51.48 -24.48
CA CYS A 517 -7.47 52.07 -23.76
C CYS A 517 -7.85 53.48 -23.29
N GLU A 518 -7.30 53.88 -22.15
CA GLU A 518 -6.73 55.21 -21.82
C GLU A 518 -6.36 55.09 -20.32
N GLY A 519 -5.10 55.04 -19.90
CA GLY A 519 -3.98 55.88 -20.31
C GLY A 519 -3.92 57.08 -19.36
N ILE A 520 -2.97 57.08 -18.42
CA ILE A 520 -2.28 58.26 -17.89
C ILE A 520 -1.01 57.74 -17.20
N ASP A 521 0.12 58.09 -17.82
CA ASP A 521 1.47 58.09 -17.28
C ASP A 521 1.59 59.01 -16.06
N CYS A 522 2.56 58.74 -15.19
CA CYS A 522 3.64 59.70 -14.88
C CYS A 522 4.57 59.17 -13.78
N ASP A 523 5.84 59.05 -14.19
CA ASP A 523 7.05 59.44 -13.45
C ASP A 523 7.42 58.80 -12.10
N SER A 524 8.45 57.96 -12.19
CA SER A 524 9.56 57.82 -11.22
C SER A 524 10.29 59.18 -11.03
N PRO A 525 11.11 59.42 -9.97
CA PRO A 525 12.21 58.52 -9.56
C PRO A 525 12.55 58.47 -8.06
N GLU A 526 13.39 57.47 -7.76
CA GLU A 526 14.47 57.45 -6.75
C GLU A 526 14.24 58.10 -5.37
N ASP A 527 14.29 57.28 -4.31
CA ASP A 527 15.24 57.60 -3.24
C ASP A 527 15.61 56.37 -2.38
N SER A 528 16.91 56.29 -2.14
CA SER A 528 17.62 55.40 -1.22
C SER A 528 17.35 55.76 0.25
N ALA A 529 17.21 54.77 1.13
CA ALA A 529 17.69 54.87 2.51
C ALA A 529 17.76 53.50 3.21
N ASP A 530 18.94 53.25 3.77
CA ASP A 530 19.28 52.27 4.79
C ASP A 530 18.37 52.31 6.04
N TYR A 531 18.36 51.21 6.81
CA TYR A 531 18.40 51.11 8.29
C TYR A 531 17.89 49.69 8.68
N VAL A 532 18.77 48.73 8.96
CA VAL A 532 19.30 48.34 10.29
C VAL A 532 18.23 47.91 11.31
N HIS A 533 18.30 46.61 11.63
CA HIS A 533 18.00 45.89 12.89
C HIS A 533 16.96 46.45 13.89
N PHE A 534 15.96 45.61 14.20
CA PHE A 534 15.89 44.90 15.48
C PHE A 534 15.43 43.46 15.28
#